data_AF-A0A2D8NJN4-F1
#
_entry.id   AF-A0A2D8NJN4-F1
#
_cell.length_a   1.000
_cell.length_b   1.000
_cell.length_c   1.000
_cell.angle_alpha   90.00
_cell.angle_beta   90.00
_cell.angle_gamma   90.00
#
_symmetry.space_group_name_H-M   'P 1'
#
loop_
_entity.id
_entity.type
_entity.pdbx_description
1 polymer ?
#
loop_
_entity_poly.entity_id
_entity_poly.type
_entity_poly.pdbx_seq_one_letter_code
_entity_poly.pdbx_strand_id
1 'polypeptide(L)'
;MRVELNLPDKVWAACLNVAEQNHTSVARVVEAAIRDAIRPSSIAKLQTEARRNQILQAWGDGLTDRVIAERTGELVQYVAATRRKAGLPANIQRRATGTNERKTA
;
A
#
# COMPACT_ATOMS: atom_id res chain seq x y z
N MET A 1 -13.89 -28.59 -16.42
CA MET A 1 -14.55 -27.39 -16.98
C MET A 1 -13.50 -26.58 -17.71
N ARG A 2 -13.74 -26.18 -18.96
CA ARG A 2 -12.82 -25.33 -19.73
C ARG A 2 -13.29 -23.89 -19.61
N VAL A 3 -12.37 -22.98 -19.34
CA VAL A 3 -12.64 -21.54 -19.22
C VAL A 3 -11.74 -20.83 -20.22
N GLU A 4 -12.32 -19.89 -20.96
CA GLU A 4 -11.57 -19.00 -21.85
C GLU A 4 -11.32 -17.67 -21.14
N LEU A 5 -10.07 -17.23 -21.12
CA LEU A 5 -9.65 -15.99 -20.46
C LEU A 5 -9.05 -15.06 -21.51
N ASN A 6 -9.53 -13.83 -21.52
CA ASN A 6 -8.98 -12.78 -22.37
C ASN A 6 -8.03 -11.92 -21.53
N LEU A 7 -6.73 -11.99 -21.84
CA LEU A 7 -5.68 -11.32 -21.09
C LEU A 7 -4.93 -10.35 -22.02
N PRO A 8 -4.57 -9.14 -21.55
CA PRO A 8 -3.69 -8.26 -22.31
C PRO A 8 -2.33 -8.92 -22.58
N ASP A 9 -1.75 -8.69 -23.76
CA ASP A 9 -0.49 -9.31 -24.20
C ASP A 9 0.65 -9.18 -23.18
N LYS A 10 0.74 -8.01 -22.52
CA LYS A 10 1.75 -7.77 -21.47
C LYS A 10 1.61 -8.73 -20.29
N VAL A 11 0.38 -9.04 -19.89
CA VAL A 11 0.09 -9.95 -18.77
C VAL A 11 0.35 -11.39 -19.22
N TRP A 12 -0.05 -11.74 -20.44
CA TRP A 12 0.27 -13.03 -21.03
C TRP A 12 1.78 -13.31 -21.07
N ALA A 13 2.57 -12.34 -21.54
CA ALA A 13 4.02 -12.43 -21.57
C ALA A 13 4.63 -12.61 -20.17
N ALA A 14 4.12 -11.90 -19.16
CA ALA A 14 4.56 -12.07 -17.78
C ALA A 14 4.25 -13.48 -17.24
N CYS A 15 3.06 -14.01 -17.50
CA CYS A 15 2.70 -15.38 -17.11
C CYS A 15 3.58 -16.43 -17.82
N LEU A 16 3.90 -16.21 -19.10
CA LEU A 16 4.80 -17.08 -19.87
C LEU A 16 6.20 -17.12 -19.24
N ASN A 17 6.78 -15.96 -18.94
CA ASN A 17 8.11 -15.86 -18.31
C ASN A 17 8.17 -16.62 -16.97
N VAL A 18 7.14 -16.46 -16.13
CA VAL A 18 7.06 -17.17 -14.85
C VAL A 18 6.94 -18.68 -15.06
N ALA A 19 6.16 -19.10 -16.05
CA ALA A 19 6.00 -20.51 -16.38
C ALA A 19 7.32 -21.15 -16.84
N GLU A 20 8.06 -20.47 -17.72
CA GLU A 20 9.36 -20.91 -18.21
C GLU A 20 10.40 -21.02 -17.09
N GLN A 21 10.54 -19.96 -16.28
CA GLN A 21 11.49 -19.91 -15.16
C GLN A 21 11.28 -21.01 -14.13
N ASN A 22 10.02 -21.46 -13.96
CA ASN A 22 9.64 -22.46 -12.96
C ASN A 22 9.34 -23.82 -13.59
N HIS A 23 9.66 -24.03 -14.87
CA HIS A 23 9.40 -25.26 -15.62
C HIS A 23 7.97 -25.79 -15.44
N THR A 24 6.99 -24.89 -15.53
CA THR A 24 5.57 -25.18 -15.30
C THR A 24 4.71 -24.67 -16.45
N SER A 25 3.38 -24.81 -16.35
CA SER A 25 2.44 -24.32 -17.36
C SER A 25 1.83 -22.97 -16.98
N VAL A 26 1.49 -22.16 -17.99
CA VAL A 26 0.77 -20.89 -17.80
C VAL A 26 -0.55 -21.11 -17.04
N ALA A 27 -1.25 -22.22 -17.31
CA ALA A 27 -2.47 -22.58 -16.58
C ALA A 27 -2.23 -22.74 -15.07
N ARG A 28 -1.12 -23.36 -14.66
CA ARG A 28 -0.75 -23.48 -13.24
C ARG A 28 -0.38 -22.14 -12.61
N VAL A 29 0.31 -21.28 -13.35
CA VAL A 29 0.64 -19.92 -12.88
C VAL A 29 -0.64 -19.12 -12.64
N VAL A 30 -1.59 -19.18 -13.57
CA VAL A 30 -2.91 -18.52 -13.43
C VAL A 30 -3.70 -19.10 -12.27
N GLU A 31 -3.74 -20.43 -12.10
CA GLU A 31 -4.40 -21.08 -10.96
C GLU A 31 -3.78 -20.63 -9.63
N ALA A 32 -2.46 -20.59 -9.52
CA ALA A 32 -1.76 -20.14 -8.32
C ALA A 32 -2.05 -18.66 -8.02
N ALA A 33 -2.05 -17.79 -9.03
CA ALA A 33 -2.38 -16.38 -8.88
C ALA A 33 -3.85 -16.17 -8.46
N ILE A 34 -4.79 -16.95 -9.02
CA ILE A 34 -6.19 -16.93 -8.59
C ILE A 34 -6.32 -17.43 -7.14
N ARG A 35 -5.61 -18.50 -6.79
CA ARG A 35 -5.61 -19.06 -5.44
C ARG A 35 -5.06 -18.06 -4.42
N ASP A 36 -4.00 -17.35 -4.76
CA ASP A 36 -3.44 -16.26 -3.94
C ASP A 36 -4.34 -15.03 -3.95
N ALA A 37 -5.07 -14.70 -5.03
CA ALA A 37 -6.04 -13.61 -5.01
C ALA A 37 -7.26 -13.93 -4.11
N ILE A 38 -7.73 -15.19 -4.12
CA ILE A 38 -8.86 -15.65 -3.30
C ILE A 38 -8.44 -15.86 -1.84
N ARG A 39 -7.24 -16.40 -1.61
CA ARG A 39 -6.60 -16.55 -0.31
C ARG A 39 -5.19 -16.00 -0.40
N PRO A 40 -5.01 -14.68 -0.22
CA PRO A 40 -3.70 -14.08 -0.16
C PRO A 40 -2.90 -14.85 0.86
N SER A 41 -1.82 -15.48 0.40
CA SER A 41 -0.91 -16.25 1.24
C SER A 41 -0.72 -15.50 2.55
N SER A 42 -0.82 -16.19 3.68
CA SER A 42 -0.87 -15.56 5.02
C SER A 42 0.24 -14.50 5.21
N ILE A 43 1.38 -14.67 4.53
CA ILE A 43 2.50 -13.73 4.47
C ILE A 43 2.12 -12.39 3.81
N ALA A 44 1.50 -12.37 2.63
CA ALA A 44 1.10 -11.12 1.96
C ALA A 44 0.04 -10.35 2.77
N LYS A 45 -0.90 -11.08 3.39
CA LYS A 45 -1.88 -10.49 4.32
C LYS A 45 -1.20 -9.93 5.56
N LEU A 46 -0.30 -10.69 6.20
CA LEU A 46 0.48 -10.25 7.35
C LEU A 46 1.35 -9.03 7.03
N GLN A 47 1.97 -8.98 5.84
CA GLN A 47 2.75 -7.82 5.40
C GLN A 47 1.89 -6.58 5.17
N THR A 48 0.66 -6.76 4.66
CA THR A 48 -0.30 -5.66 4.48
C THR A 48 -0.79 -5.14 5.84
N GLU A 49 -1.08 -6.04 6.77
CA GLU A 49 -1.46 -5.71 8.14
C GLU A 49 -0.31 -5.04 8.90
N ALA A 50 0.92 -5.53 8.74
CA ALA A 50 2.12 -4.94 9.34
C ALA A 50 2.37 -3.52 8.82
N ARG A 51 2.25 -3.28 7.51
CA ARG A 51 2.35 -1.93 6.90
C ARG A 51 1.31 -0.97 7.47
N ARG A 52 0.06 -1.43 7.56
CA ARG A 52 -1.02 -0.66 8.20
C ARG A 52 -0.67 -0.33 9.66
N ASN A 53 -0.21 -1.30 10.42
CA ASN A 53 0.11 -1.11 11.83
C ASN A 53 1.26 -0.12 12.05
N GLN A 54 2.30 -0.17 11.20
CA GLN A 54 3.40 0.80 11.24
C GLN A 54 2.91 2.24 11.01
N ILE A 55 2.00 2.46 10.06
CA ILE A 55 1.39 3.76 9.82
C ILE A 55 0.62 4.25 11.05
N LEU A 56 -0.20 3.38 11.66
CA LEU A 56 -1.02 3.74 12.81
C LEU A 56 -0.18 4.01 14.07
N GLN A 57 0.88 3.23 14.27
CA GLN A 57 1.83 3.45 15.36
C GLN A 57 2.56 4.79 15.19
N ALA A 58 3.08 5.06 14.00
CA ALA A 58 3.77 6.32 13.69
C ALA A 58 2.85 7.55 13.84
N TRP A 59 1.56 7.40 13.55
CA TRP A 59 0.55 8.43 13.86
C TRP A 59 0.36 8.61 15.37
N GLY A 60 0.33 7.50 16.13
CA GLY A 60 0.25 7.51 17.59
C GLY A 60 1.44 8.22 18.25
N ASP A 61 2.61 8.15 17.61
CA ASP A 61 3.82 8.90 18.00
C ASP A 61 3.74 10.41 17.65
N GLY A 62 2.60 10.89 17.13
CA GLY A 62 2.36 12.29 16.81
C GLY A 62 2.92 12.75 15.46
N LEU A 63 3.36 11.83 14.61
CA LEU A 63 3.91 12.17 13.29
C LEU A 63 2.79 12.57 12.32
N THR A 64 3.13 13.47 11.38
CA THR A 64 2.21 13.89 10.32
C THR A 64 2.20 12.87 9.17
N ASP A 65 1.10 12.80 8.41
CA ASP A 65 0.95 11.87 7.28
C ASP A 65 2.13 11.96 6.28
N ARG A 66 2.73 13.16 6.12
CA ARG A 66 3.90 13.37 5.27
C ARG A 66 5.16 12.72 5.84
N VAL A 67 5.42 12.91 7.13
CA VAL A 67 6.60 12.33 7.79
C VAL A 67 6.47 10.81 7.85
N ILE A 68 5.26 10.29 8.07
CA ILE A 68 5.00 8.85 8.04
C ILE A 68 5.30 8.30 6.64
N ALA A 69 4.79 8.93 5.58
CA ALA A 69 5.06 8.53 4.19
C ALA A 69 6.56 8.50 3.86
N GLU A 70 7.30 9.54 4.27
CA GLU A 70 8.76 9.59 4.08
C GLU A 70 9.48 8.47 4.84
N ARG A 71 9.03 8.13 6.06
CA ARG A 71 9.63 7.06 6.87
C ARG A 71 9.29 5.65 6.39
N THR A 72 8.06 5.42 5.94
CA THR A 72 7.61 4.09 5.52
C THR A 72 7.83 3.83 4.04
N GLY A 73 8.24 4.84 3.26
CA GLY A 73 8.37 4.75 1.81
C GLY A 73 7.01 4.65 1.08
N GLU A 74 5.92 4.93 1.79
CA GLU A 74 4.56 4.82 1.27
C GLU A 74 4.09 6.15 0.67
N LEU A 75 3.05 6.11 -0.15
CA LEU A 75 2.42 7.34 -0.65
C LEU A 75 1.67 8.08 0.46
N VAL A 76 1.80 9.40 0.50
CA VAL A 76 1.05 10.27 1.45
C VAL A 76 -0.46 10.01 1.37
N GLN A 77 -0.99 9.75 0.16
CA GLN A 77 -2.40 9.41 -0.04
C GLN A 77 -2.78 8.08 0.61
N TYR A 78 -1.89 7.09 0.56
CA TYR A 78 -2.09 5.78 1.19
C TYR A 78 -2.09 5.89 2.72
N VAL A 79 -1.17 6.67 3.28
CA VAL A 79 -1.12 6.98 4.72
C VAL A 79 -2.41 7.67 5.16
N ALA A 80 -2.83 8.72 4.45
CA ALA A 80 -4.06 9.46 4.77
C ALA A 80 -5.31 8.57 4.66
N ALA A 81 -5.40 7.69 3.65
CA ALA A 81 -6.50 6.75 3.52
C ALA A 81 -6.51 5.72 4.66
N THR A 82 -5.34 5.21 5.04
CA THR A 82 -5.17 4.24 6.15
C THR A 82 -5.61 4.85 7.48
N ARG A 83 -5.18 6.09 7.77
CA ARG A 83 -5.61 6.87 8.93
C ARG A 83 -7.13 7.10 8.95
N ARG A 84 -7.71 7.57 7.83
CA ARG A 84 -9.18 7.80 7.72
C ARG A 84 -9.98 6.51 7.92
N LYS A 85 -9.53 5.39 7.37
CA LYS A 85 -10.16 4.07 7.59
C LYS A 85 -10.10 3.62 9.04
N ALA A 86 -9.13 4.11 9.82
CA ALA A 86 -9.03 3.87 11.25
C ALA A 86 -9.81 4.90 12.10
N GLY A 87 -10.50 5.87 11.48
CA GLY A 87 -11.27 6.90 12.19
C GLY A 87 -10.42 7.95 12.91
N LEU A 88 -9.11 8.00 12.65
CA LEU A 88 -8.19 8.90 13.34
C LEU A 88 -8.17 10.29 12.67
N PRO A 89 -8.08 11.41 13.40
CA PRO A 89 -7.97 12.76 12.83
C PRO A 89 -6.58 13.02 12.25
N ALA A 90 -6.45 14.03 11.37
CA ALA A 90 -5.15 14.39 10.81
C ALA A 90 -4.26 15.04 11.87
N ASN A 91 -2.99 14.61 11.96
CA ASN A 91 -2.00 15.30 12.78
C ASN A 91 -1.54 16.56 12.04
N ILE A 92 -2.15 17.70 12.38
CA ILE A 92 -1.81 19.01 11.83
C ILE A 92 -0.85 19.68 12.81
N GLN A 93 0.43 19.70 12.49
CA GLN A 93 1.31 20.66 13.14
C GLN A 93 0.99 22.04 12.57
N ARG A 94 0.23 22.85 13.31
CA ARG A 94 0.09 24.28 13.02
C ARG A 94 1.51 24.84 13.02
N ARG A 95 2.02 25.24 11.85
CA ARG A 95 3.16 26.15 11.78
C ARG A 95 2.80 27.30 12.70
N ALA A 96 3.61 27.56 13.73
CA ALA A 96 3.48 28.75 14.54
C ALA A 96 3.46 29.93 13.57
N THR A 97 2.27 30.51 13.36
CA THR A 97 2.10 31.69 12.55
C THR A 97 2.86 32.77 13.29
N GLY A 98 4.04 33.14 12.77
CA GLY A 98 4.86 34.18 13.35
C GLY A 98 4.00 35.40 13.60
N THR A 99 3.92 35.82 14.85
CA THR A 99 3.36 37.08 15.29
C THR A 99 4.07 38.17 14.51
N ASN A 100 3.41 38.71 13.48
CA ASN A 100 3.81 39.98 12.88
C ASN A 100 3.45 41.07 13.88
N GLU A 101 4.25 41.21 14.94
CA GLU A 101 4.30 42.42 15.76
C GLU A 101 4.92 43.53 14.90
N ARG A 102 4.12 44.12 14.02
CA ARG A 102 4.47 45.38 13.38
C ARG A 102 4.30 46.50 14.41
N LYS A 103 5.43 46.81 15.06
CA LYS A 103 5.88 48.13 15.55
C LYS A 103 4.80 49.23 15.58
N THR A 104 4.43 49.61 16.80
CA THR A 104 4.13 50.99 17.17
C THR A 104 5.37 51.87 17.00
N ALA A 105 5.23 52.97 16.25
CA ALA A 105 5.87 54.28 16.46
C ALA A 105 5.33 55.27 15.42
#